data_AF-A0A968T2U9-F1
#
_entry.id   AF-A0A968T2U9-F1
#
_cell.length_a   1.000
_cell.length_b   1.000
_cell.length_c   1.000
_cell.angle_alpha   90.00
_cell.angle_beta   90.00
_cell.angle_gamma   90.00
#
_symmetry.space_group_name_H-M   'P 1'
#
loop_
_entity.id
_entity.type
_entity.pdbx_description
1 polymer ?
#
loop_
_entity_poly.entity_id
_entity_poly.type
_entity_poly.pdbx_seq_one_letter_code
_entity_poly.pdbx_strand_id
1 'polypeptide(L)'
;MVADAPRFYEIARKLVEMTEGYTFVAHNVNFDYRFIKEEFARLGFDYKRNTLCTVKLSRKILPGKRSYSLGLLCDELGICINGRHRAMGDALATAKLFDILLSADTNSQPNLFQPQSINLQSLHPFFDSACISKLPGKAGVYYFFNEKGEIIYIGKSNDIQTRVISHLCNNTTKRLLK
;
A
#
# COMPACT_ATOMS: atom_id res chain seq x y z
N MET A 1 15.73 21.82 -11.21
CA MET A 1 14.60 22.66 -10.78
C MET A 1 14.02 22.11 -9.49
N VAL A 2 14.53 22.60 -8.35
CA VAL A 2 13.97 22.41 -6.98
C VAL A 2 14.53 23.44 -5.99
N ALA A 3 15.58 24.21 -6.35
CA ALA A 3 16.23 25.17 -5.47
C ALA A 3 15.26 26.21 -4.87
N ASP A 4 14.31 26.68 -5.68
CA ASP A 4 13.32 27.68 -5.27
C ASP A 4 11.96 27.05 -4.89
N ALA A 5 11.89 25.72 -4.81
CA ALA A 5 10.66 25.04 -4.43
C ALA A 5 10.43 25.16 -2.92
N PRO A 6 9.16 25.23 -2.47
CA PRO A 6 8.87 25.25 -1.04
C PRO A 6 9.35 23.95 -0.39
N ARG A 7 9.79 24.06 0.85
CA ARG A 7 10.06 22.91 1.71
C ARG A 7 8.76 22.22 2.07
N PHE A 8 8.84 20.95 2.41
CA PHE A 8 7.65 20.13 2.69
C PHE A 8 6.75 20.73 3.78
N TYR A 9 7.33 21.25 4.87
CA TYR A 9 6.55 21.86 5.96
C TYR A 9 5.73 23.09 5.53
N GLU A 10 6.15 23.80 4.49
CA GLU A 10 5.44 24.97 3.97
C GLU A 10 4.16 24.58 3.22
N ILE A 11 4.10 23.36 2.70
CA ILE A 11 2.93 22.83 1.97
C ILE A 11 2.15 21.76 2.76
N ALA A 12 2.68 21.29 3.88
CA ALA A 12 2.15 20.16 4.65
C ALA A 12 0.68 20.36 5.04
N ARG A 13 0.31 21.54 5.56
CA ARG A 13 -1.08 21.85 5.91
C ARG A 13 -2.03 21.71 4.72
N LYS A 14 -1.66 22.28 3.58
CA LYS A 14 -2.47 22.23 2.35
C LYS A 14 -2.68 20.79 1.87
N LEU A 15 -1.65 19.94 1.99
CA LEU A 15 -1.77 18.53 1.65
C LEU A 15 -2.73 17.78 2.58
N VAL A 16 -2.70 18.06 3.89
CA VAL A 16 -3.66 17.47 4.84
C VAL A 16 -5.08 17.87 4.47
N GLU A 17 -5.34 19.17 4.33
CA GLU A 17 -6.67 19.73 4.01
C GLU A 17 -7.20 19.17 2.68
N MET A 18 -6.38 19.12 1.63
CA MET A 18 -6.77 18.65 0.31
C MET A 18 -7.09 17.15 0.28
N THR A 19 -6.51 16.35 1.17
CA THR A 19 -6.66 14.89 1.17
C THR A 19 -7.61 14.38 2.25
N GLU A 20 -8.10 15.25 3.13
CA GLU A 20 -9.01 14.90 4.21
C GLU A 20 -10.31 14.31 3.67
N GLY A 21 -10.78 13.19 4.24
CA GLY A 21 -11.96 12.48 3.77
C GLY A 21 -11.83 11.74 2.43
N TYR A 22 -10.71 11.88 1.70
CA TYR A 22 -10.48 11.23 0.41
C TYR A 22 -9.62 9.97 0.52
N THR A 23 -9.77 9.08 -0.46
CA THR A 23 -8.89 7.91 -0.64
C THR A 23 -7.72 8.26 -1.53
N PHE A 24 -6.51 7.97 -1.07
CA PHE A 24 -5.27 8.15 -1.81
C PHE A 24 -5.09 7.01 -2.83
N VAL A 25 -5.22 7.33 -4.12
CA VAL A 25 -5.11 6.38 -5.22
C VAL A 25 -3.76 6.54 -5.90
N ALA A 26 -3.01 5.45 -6.07
CA ALA A 26 -1.78 5.48 -6.87
C ALA A 26 -1.47 4.11 -7.51
N HIS A 27 -0.60 4.13 -8.53
CA HIS A 27 -0.10 2.94 -9.19
C HIS A 27 1.10 2.39 -8.43
N ASN A 28 0.89 1.29 -7.69
CA ASN A 28 1.79 0.81 -6.63
C ASN A 28 1.82 1.73 -5.40
N VAL A 29 0.63 2.02 -4.84
CA VAL A 29 0.40 3.02 -3.78
C VAL A 29 1.35 2.99 -2.59
N ASN A 30 1.86 1.83 -2.19
CA ASN A 30 2.79 1.72 -1.06
C ASN A 30 4.11 2.48 -1.30
N PHE A 31 4.51 2.65 -2.56
CA PHE A 31 5.71 3.40 -2.92
C PHE A 31 5.52 4.89 -2.62
N ASP A 32 4.55 5.54 -3.28
CA ASP A 32 4.31 6.98 -3.13
C ASP A 32 3.83 7.36 -1.72
N TYR A 33 2.90 6.57 -1.18
CA TYR A 33 2.28 6.85 0.12
C TYR A 33 3.30 6.80 1.26
N ARG A 34 4.32 5.93 1.15
CA ARG A 34 5.40 5.85 2.14
C ARG A 34 6.20 7.14 2.22
N PHE A 35 6.56 7.76 1.09
CA PHE A 35 7.30 9.03 1.10
C PHE A 35 6.51 10.15 1.78
N ILE A 36 5.21 10.26 1.47
CA ILE A 36 4.34 11.26 2.11
C ILE A 36 4.26 11.01 3.62
N LYS A 37 4.06 9.76 4.03
CA LYS A 37 4.00 9.39 5.45
C LYS A 37 5.32 9.69 6.18
N GLU A 38 6.46 9.40 5.57
CA GLU A 38 7.78 9.67 6.16
C GLU A 38 8.03 11.18 6.33
N GLU A 39 7.67 12.01 5.34
CA GLU A 39 7.83 13.46 5.45
C GLU A 39 6.91 14.07 6.53
N PHE A 40 5.68 13.60 6.67
CA PHE A 40 4.81 14.00 7.79
C PHE A 40 5.32 13.50 9.14
N ALA A 41 5.87 12.28 9.21
CA ALA A 41 6.44 11.74 10.44
C ALA A 41 7.63 12.56 10.94
N ARG A 42 8.45 13.13 10.03
CA ARG A 42 9.53 14.07 10.38
C ARG A 42 9.02 15.36 11.01
N LEU A 43 7.78 15.75 10.72
CA LEU A 43 7.10 16.88 11.34
C LEU A 43 6.33 16.49 12.62
N GLY A 44 6.42 15.23 13.05
CA GLY A 44 5.67 14.72 14.21
C GLY A 44 4.17 14.52 13.95
N PHE A 45 3.73 14.53 12.68
CA PHE A 45 2.34 14.35 12.31
C PHE A 45 2.07 12.94 11.79
N ASP A 46 1.07 12.26 12.36
CA ASP A 46 0.67 10.92 11.93
C ASP A 46 -0.30 11.00 10.74
N TYR A 47 0.28 11.09 9.53
CA TYR A 47 -0.51 11.16 8.31
C TYR A 47 -1.15 9.81 7.95
N LYS A 48 -2.48 9.78 7.98
CA LYS A 48 -3.29 8.60 7.68
C LYS A 48 -4.42 8.94 6.71
N ARG A 49 -4.44 8.22 5.59
CA ARG A 49 -5.51 8.19 4.59
C ARG A 49 -5.80 6.76 4.20
N ASN A 50 -7.04 6.55 3.78
CA ASN A 50 -7.43 5.36 3.04
C ASN A 50 -6.62 5.29 1.75
N THR A 51 -6.17 4.09 1.35
CA THR A 51 -5.34 3.92 0.14
C THR A 51 -5.93 2.90 -0.82
N LEU A 52 -5.70 3.11 -2.11
CA LEU A 52 -6.11 2.17 -3.15
C LEU A 52 -5.02 2.05 -4.22
N CYS A 53 -4.76 0.81 -4.66
CA CYS A 53 -3.67 0.49 -5.57
C CYS A 53 -4.20 0.05 -6.93
N THR A 54 -3.94 0.85 -7.98
CA THR A 54 -4.43 0.52 -9.32
C THR A 54 -3.78 -0.75 -9.89
N VAL A 55 -2.55 -1.11 -9.51
CA VAL A 55 -1.96 -2.42 -9.87
C VAL A 55 -2.82 -3.59 -9.39
N LYS A 56 -3.29 -3.53 -8.14
CA LYS A 56 -4.13 -4.60 -7.56
C LYS A 56 -5.51 -4.62 -8.21
N LEU A 57 -6.09 -3.46 -8.49
CA LEU A 57 -7.35 -3.36 -9.22
C LEU A 57 -7.23 -3.90 -10.64
N SER A 58 -6.22 -3.47 -11.39
CA SER A 58 -5.98 -3.93 -12.76
C SER A 58 -5.83 -5.45 -12.83
N ARG A 59 -5.13 -6.08 -11.89
CA ARG A 59 -5.02 -7.55 -11.85
C ARG A 59 -6.35 -8.27 -11.65
N LYS A 60 -7.27 -7.67 -10.91
CA LYS A 60 -8.59 -8.24 -10.63
C LYS A 60 -9.58 -7.98 -11.78
N ILE A 61 -9.59 -6.76 -12.32
CA ILE A 61 -10.56 -6.29 -13.31
C ILE A 61 -10.13 -6.68 -14.73
N LEU A 62 -8.83 -6.63 -15.02
CA LEU A 62 -8.24 -6.90 -16.32
C LEU A 62 -7.25 -8.07 -16.21
N PRO A 63 -7.70 -9.30 -15.91
CA PRO A 63 -6.83 -10.45 -15.80
C PRO A 63 -6.15 -10.79 -17.15
N GLY A 64 -5.02 -11.51 -17.09
CA GLY A 64 -4.34 -12.02 -18.29
C GLY A 64 -3.43 -11.02 -19.02
N LYS A 65 -3.21 -9.82 -18.47
CA LYS A 65 -2.31 -8.82 -19.04
C LYS A 65 -0.84 -9.25 -18.95
N ARG A 66 -0.05 -8.91 -19.98
CA ARG A 66 1.38 -9.26 -20.07
C ARG A 66 2.22 -8.61 -18.96
N SER A 67 1.88 -7.37 -18.60
CA SER A 67 2.44 -6.65 -17.45
C SER A 67 1.36 -5.77 -16.84
N TYR A 68 1.56 -5.42 -15.58
CA TYR A 68 0.73 -4.46 -14.85
C TYR A 68 1.52 -3.20 -14.48
N SER A 69 2.60 -2.89 -15.20
CA SER A 69 3.26 -1.59 -15.09
C SER A 69 2.39 -0.51 -15.72
N LEU A 70 2.40 0.70 -15.15
CA LEU A 70 1.60 1.81 -15.63
C LEU A 70 1.80 2.05 -17.13
N GLY A 71 3.06 2.07 -17.56
CA GLY A 71 3.41 2.29 -18.97
C GLY A 71 2.81 1.26 -19.92
N LEU A 72 2.86 -0.04 -19.60
CA LEU A 72 2.32 -1.07 -20.50
C LEU A 72 0.79 -1.11 -20.45
N LEU A 73 0.19 -0.95 -19.27
CA LEU A 73 -1.27 -0.88 -19.15
C LEU A 73 -1.83 0.33 -19.91
N CYS A 74 -1.19 1.49 -19.81
CA CYS A 74 -1.58 2.66 -20.57
C CYS A 74 -1.46 2.43 -22.08
N ASP A 75 -0.38 1.81 -22.54
CA ASP A 75 -0.18 1.48 -23.95
C ASP A 75 -1.28 0.54 -24.48
N GLU A 76 -1.54 -0.56 -23.77
CA GLU A 76 -2.58 -1.53 -24.15
C GLU A 76 -4.00 -0.96 -24.10
N LEU A 77 -4.26 0.02 -23.23
CA LEU A 77 -5.57 0.64 -23.05
C LEU A 77 -5.73 1.94 -23.86
N GLY A 78 -4.75 2.31 -24.68
CA GLY A 78 -4.80 3.54 -25.48
C GLY A 78 -4.71 4.84 -24.68
N ILE A 79 -4.18 4.80 -23.45
CA ILE A 79 -3.98 5.98 -22.60
C ILE A 79 -2.67 6.66 -23.01
N CYS A 80 -2.79 7.84 -23.63
CA CYS A 80 -1.63 8.68 -23.92
C CYS A 80 -1.00 9.23 -22.63
N ILE A 81 0.27 8.89 -22.39
CA ILE A 81 1.07 9.41 -21.27
C ILE A 81 1.88 10.61 -21.76
N ASN A 82 1.45 11.81 -21.38
CA ASN A 82 2.22 13.04 -21.59
C ASN A 82 3.20 13.25 -20.43
N GLY A 83 4.48 13.46 -20.74
CA GLY A 83 5.50 13.68 -19.70
C GLY A 83 5.83 12.43 -18.88
N ARG A 84 6.03 11.29 -19.54
CA ARG A 84 6.44 10.03 -18.90
C ARG A 84 7.64 10.24 -17.97
N HIS A 85 7.64 9.60 -16.80
CA HIS A 85 8.66 9.74 -15.75
C HIS A 85 8.66 11.09 -15.03
N ARG A 86 7.61 11.90 -15.20
CA ARG A 86 7.33 13.08 -14.37
C ARG A 86 6.17 12.73 -13.45
N ALA A 87 6.28 13.09 -12.18
CA ALA A 87 5.27 12.79 -11.16
C ALA A 87 3.85 13.19 -11.60
N MET A 88 3.68 14.38 -12.21
CA MET A 88 2.38 14.84 -12.72
C MET A 88 1.87 13.99 -13.89
N GLY A 89 2.76 13.59 -14.82
CA GLY A 89 2.39 12.76 -15.96
C GLY A 89 1.93 11.37 -15.52
N ASP A 90 2.66 10.77 -14.58
CA ASP A 90 2.33 9.45 -14.03
C ASP A 90 1.05 9.49 -13.19
N ALA A 91 0.81 10.58 -12.43
CA ALA A 91 -0.43 10.79 -11.68
C ALA A 91 -1.65 10.93 -12.61
N LEU A 92 -1.54 11.72 -13.69
CA LEU A 92 -2.61 11.87 -14.68
C LEU A 92 -2.91 10.56 -15.42
N ALA A 93 -1.87 9.81 -15.81
CA ALA A 93 -2.02 8.51 -16.42
C ALA A 93 -2.71 7.51 -15.46
N THR A 94 -2.34 7.55 -14.19
CA THR A 94 -2.97 6.73 -13.13
C THR A 94 -4.44 7.08 -12.94
N ALA A 95 -4.80 8.36 -12.96
CA ALA A 95 -6.20 8.81 -12.87
C ALA A 95 -7.03 8.28 -14.04
N LYS A 96 -6.54 8.43 -15.28
CA LYS A 96 -7.22 7.88 -16.47
C LYS A 96 -7.37 6.36 -16.42
N LEU A 97 -6.31 5.66 -15.98
CA LEU A 97 -6.37 4.21 -15.78
C LEU A 97 -7.44 3.85 -14.75
N PHE A 98 -7.52 4.60 -13.65
CA PHE A 98 -8.51 4.38 -12.60
C PHE A 98 -9.95 4.56 -13.11
N ASP A 99 -10.22 5.59 -13.93
CA ASP A 99 -11.55 5.80 -14.56
C ASP A 99 -11.97 4.63 -15.45
N ILE A 100 -11.03 4.08 -16.23
CA ILE A 100 -11.27 2.88 -17.05
C ILE A 100 -11.58 1.68 -16.16
N LEU A 101 -10.84 1.48 -15.07
CA LEU A 101 -11.07 0.38 -14.13
C LEU A 101 -12.43 0.49 -13.45
N LEU A 102 -12.84 1.70 -13.04
CA LEU A 102 -14.17 1.97 -12.50
C LEU A 102 -15.27 1.62 -13.50
N SER A 103 -15.08 2.00 -14.76
CA SER A 103 -16.06 1.74 -15.83
C SER A 103 -16.12 0.26 -16.23
N ALA A 104 -15.01 -0.46 -16.12
CA ALA A 104 -14.91 -1.87 -16.48
C ALA A 104 -15.46 -2.82 -15.41
N ASP A 105 -15.62 -2.37 -14.15
CA ASP A 105 -16.23 -3.18 -13.08
C ASP A 105 -17.74 -3.33 -13.28
N THR A 106 -18.12 -4.18 -14.23
CA THR A 106 -19.50 -4.49 -14.60
C THR A 106 -20.17 -5.45 -13.62
N ASN A 107 -19.40 -6.16 -12.80
CA ASN A 107 -19.89 -7.21 -11.91
C ASN A 107 -20.19 -6.72 -10.48
N SER A 108 -20.09 -5.41 -10.20
CA SER A 108 -20.39 -4.80 -8.90
C SER A 108 -19.79 -5.63 -7.75
N GLN A 109 -18.54 -6.07 -7.90
CA GLN A 109 -17.91 -6.96 -6.92
C GLN A 109 -17.87 -6.22 -5.58
N PRO A 110 -18.66 -6.65 -4.57
CA PRO A 110 -18.70 -5.95 -3.30
C PRO A 110 -17.27 -5.98 -2.74
N ASN A 111 -16.75 -4.81 -2.37
CA ASN A 111 -15.43 -4.60 -1.78
C ASN A 111 -14.23 -4.44 -2.75
N LEU A 112 -14.43 -4.37 -4.07
CA LEU A 112 -13.29 -4.24 -4.99
C LEU A 112 -12.50 -2.93 -4.82
N PHE A 113 -13.24 -1.83 -4.60
CA PHE A 113 -12.70 -0.50 -4.36
C PHE A 113 -12.63 -0.14 -2.87
N GLN A 114 -12.84 -1.10 -1.96
CA GLN A 114 -12.62 -0.81 -0.55
C GLN A 114 -11.16 -0.43 -0.36
N PRO A 115 -10.90 0.71 0.31
CA PRO A 115 -9.54 1.10 0.60
C PRO A 115 -8.87 -0.01 1.41
N GLN A 116 -7.56 -0.18 1.18
CA GLN A 116 -6.75 -1.07 1.98
C GLN A 116 -6.66 -0.50 3.40
N SER A 117 -7.68 -0.77 4.21
CA SER A 117 -7.47 -1.02 5.63
C SER A 117 -6.50 -2.21 5.72
N ILE A 118 -5.63 -2.20 6.72
CA ILE A 118 -4.79 -3.37 7.03
C ILE A 118 -5.77 -4.54 7.17
N ASN A 119 -5.79 -5.43 6.18
CA ASN A 119 -6.74 -6.52 6.16
C ASN A 119 -6.24 -7.58 7.15
N LEU A 120 -6.59 -7.36 8.41
CA LEU A 120 -6.38 -8.26 9.54
C LEU A 120 -7.21 -9.56 9.41
N GLN A 121 -8.03 -9.73 8.35
CA GLN A 121 -8.82 -10.94 8.10
C GLN A 121 -8.02 -12.02 7.35
N SER A 122 -6.80 -11.69 6.88
CA SER A 122 -5.83 -12.67 6.38
C SER A 122 -4.86 -13.15 7.47
N LEU A 123 -5.15 -12.85 8.74
CA LEU A 123 -4.42 -13.45 9.85
C LEU A 123 -4.80 -14.92 9.94
N HIS A 124 -3.78 -15.76 10.11
CA HIS A 124 -3.98 -17.16 10.45
C HIS A 124 -4.88 -17.26 11.70
N PRO A 125 -5.88 -18.17 11.77
CA PRO A 125 -6.93 -18.18 12.80
C PRO A 125 -6.45 -18.14 14.25
N PHE A 126 -5.19 -18.51 14.48
CA PHE A 126 -4.54 -18.53 15.78
C PHE A 126 -3.98 -17.17 16.25
N PHE A 127 -3.99 -16.13 15.41
CA PHE A 127 -3.47 -14.82 15.78
C PHE A 127 -4.58 -13.78 15.91
N ASP A 128 -4.80 -13.33 17.14
CA ASP A 128 -5.67 -12.21 17.43
C ASP A 128 -5.01 -10.89 16.99
N SER A 129 -5.78 -10.09 16.25
CA SER A 129 -5.45 -8.71 15.86
C SER A 129 -5.03 -7.83 17.05
N ALA A 130 -5.54 -8.12 18.25
CA ALA A 130 -5.18 -7.42 19.49
C ALA A 130 -3.71 -7.67 19.92
N CYS A 131 -3.12 -8.79 19.51
CA CYS A 131 -1.73 -9.11 19.82
C CYS A 131 -0.75 -8.38 18.88
N ILE A 132 -1.12 -8.28 17.60
CA ILE A 132 -0.28 -7.64 16.57
C ILE A 132 -0.24 -6.12 16.74
N SER A 133 -1.34 -5.51 17.17
CA SER A 133 -1.40 -4.07 17.45
C SER A 133 -0.50 -3.66 18.63
N LYS A 134 -0.17 -4.59 19.54
CA LYS A 134 0.76 -4.36 20.65
C LYS A 134 2.23 -4.45 20.25
N LEU A 135 2.55 -4.96 19.05
CA LEU A 135 3.93 -5.09 18.61
C LEU A 135 4.54 -3.72 18.28
N PRO A 136 5.80 -3.47 18.66
CA PRO A 136 6.46 -2.20 18.38
C PRO A 136 6.78 -2.07 16.87
N GLY A 137 6.44 -0.93 16.29
CA GLY A 137 6.88 -0.51 14.95
C GLY A 137 8.32 0.01 14.94
N LYS A 138 9.25 -0.71 15.58
CA LYS A 138 10.67 -0.31 15.72
C LYS A 138 11.58 -1.48 15.37
N ALA A 139 12.86 -1.18 15.21
CA ALA A 139 13.88 -2.19 14.92
C ALA A 139 14.08 -3.13 16.11
N GLY A 140 14.21 -4.42 15.84
CA GLY A 140 14.54 -5.42 16.85
C GLY A 140 14.38 -6.86 16.37
N VAL A 141 14.41 -7.77 17.35
CA VAL A 141 14.30 -9.22 17.16
C VAL A 141 12.96 -9.69 17.69
N TYR A 142 12.31 -10.61 16.99
CA TYR A 142 11.03 -11.19 17.37
C TYR A 142 11.07 -12.72 17.28
N TYR A 143 10.23 -13.35 18.10
CA TYR A 143 10.15 -14.79 18.28
C TYR A 143 8.73 -15.25 18.04
N PHE A 144 8.55 -16.39 17.35
CA PHE A 144 7.29 -17.11 17.39
C PHE A 144 7.44 -18.32 18.30
N PHE A 145 6.43 -18.53 19.13
CA PHE A 145 6.33 -19.65 20.05
C PHE A 145 5.20 -20.58 19.60
N ASN A 146 5.35 -21.89 19.84
CA ASN A 146 4.24 -22.82 19.75
C ASN A 146 3.36 -22.77 21.01
N GLU A 147 2.28 -23.54 21.05
CA GLU A 147 1.37 -23.62 22.20
C GLU A 147 2.05 -24.11 23.49
N LYS A 148 3.19 -24.81 23.38
CA LYS A 148 3.99 -25.31 24.51
C LYS A 148 5.03 -24.30 25.00
N GLY A 149 5.12 -23.12 24.40
CA GLY A 149 6.10 -22.09 24.76
C GLY A 149 7.50 -22.32 24.18
N GLU A 150 7.65 -23.22 23.22
CA GLU A 150 8.92 -23.47 22.54
C GLU A 150 9.07 -22.55 21.33
N ILE A 151 10.28 -22.06 21.08
CA ILE A 151 10.57 -21.15 19.96
C ILE A 151 10.55 -21.94 18.65
N ILE A 152 9.66 -21.57 17.73
CA ILE A 152 9.54 -22.15 16.39
C ILE A 152 10.16 -21.25 15.30
N TYR A 153 10.38 -19.97 15.60
CA TYR A 153 10.97 -19.03 14.65
C TYR A 153 11.62 -17.84 15.36
N ILE A 154 12.74 -17.36 14.81
CA ILE A 154 13.42 -16.13 15.24
C ILE A 154 13.68 -15.27 14.00
N GLY A 155 13.29 -14.01 14.07
CA GLY A 155 13.51 -13.04 13.00
C GLY A 155 14.00 -11.69 13.51
N LYS A 156 14.63 -10.90 12.64
CA LYS A 156 15.00 -9.51 12.91
C LYS A 156 14.41 -8.59 11.85
N SER A 157 14.00 -7.40 12.25
CA SER A 157 13.43 -6.39 11.34
C SER A 157 13.76 -4.98 11.79
N ASN A 158 13.74 -4.03 10.87
CA ASN A 158 13.77 -2.59 11.17
C ASN A 158 12.39 -2.09 11.66
N ASP A 159 11.34 -2.86 11.38
CA ASP A 159 9.98 -2.66 11.89
C ASP A 159 9.39 -4.05 12.18
N ILE A 160 9.32 -4.41 13.46
CA ILE A 160 8.84 -5.71 13.91
C ILE A 160 7.37 -5.91 13.52
N GLN A 161 6.52 -4.91 13.77
CA GLN A 161 5.08 -5.02 13.51
C GLN A 161 4.81 -5.29 12.02
N THR A 162 5.39 -4.49 11.12
CA THR A 162 5.22 -4.66 9.67
C THR A 162 5.75 -6.02 9.20
N ARG A 163 6.87 -6.49 9.75
CA ARG A 163 7.46 -7.77 9.38
C ARG A 163 6.65 -8.96 9.85
N VAL A 164 6.12 -8.91 11.08
CA VAL A 164 5.25 -9.96 11.62
C VAL A 164 3.96 -10.04 10.82
N ILE A 165 3.32 -8.92 10.50
CA ILE A 165 2.15 -8.88 9.62
C ILE A 165 2.47 -9.51 8.26
N SER A 166 3.61 -9.15 7.67
CA SER A 166 4.05 -9.76 6.40
C SER A 166 4.28 -11.27 6.50
N HIS A 167 4.71 -11.81 7.65
CA HIS A 167 4.85 -13.26 7.83
C HIS A 167 3.49 -13.95 7.93
N LEU A 168 2.54 -13.33 8.63
CA LEU A 168 1.22 -13.91 8.89
C LEU A 168 0.27 -13.80 7.69
N CYS A 169 0.42 -12.77 6.85
CA CYS A 169 -0.41 -12.59 5.65
C CYS A 169 0.09 -13.35 4.41
N ASN A 170 1.32 -13.89 4.43
CA ASN A 170 1.91 -14.56 3.26
C ASN A 170 1.61 -16.07 3.28
N ASN A 171 0.40 -16.43 2.83
CA ASN A 171 -0.08 -17.83 2.74
C ASN A 171 0.66 -18.70 1.69
N THR A 172 1.71 -18.20 1.05
CA THR A 172 2.36 -18.85 -0.12
C THR A 172 3.72 -19.47 0.15
N THR A 173 4.33 -19.30 1.33
CA THR A 173 5.57 -20.02 1.64
C THR A 173 5.30 -21.21 2.54
N LYS A 174 5.51 -22.40 1.97
CA LYS A 174 5.58 -23.77 2.55
C LYS A 174 6.51 -23.93 3.78
N ARG A 175 6.96 -22.83 4.37
CA ARG A 175 7.98 -22.74 5.40
C ARG A 175 7.43 -22.34 6.77
N LEU A 176 6.12 -22.13 6.88
CA LEU A 176 5.46 -21.80 8.13
C LEU A 176 4.76 -23.07 8.66
N LEU A 177 5.29 -23.56 9.78
CA LEU A 177 4.77 -24.62 10.65
C LEU A 177 5.02 -26.06 10.16
N LYS A 178 6.21 -26.56 10.51
CA LYS A 178 6.35 -27.93 11.04
C LYS A 178 6.57 -27.82 12.53
#